data_AF-D6AE83-F1
#
_entry.id   AF-D6AE83-F1
#
_cell.length_a   1.000
_cell.length_b   1.000
_cell.length_c   1.000
_cell.angle_alpha   90.00
_cell.angle_beta   90.00
_cell.angle_gamma   90.00
#
_symmetry.space_group_name_H-M   'P 1'
#
loop_
_entity.id
_entity.type
_entity.pdbx_description
1 polymer ?
#
loop_
_entity_poly.entity_id
_entity_poly.type
_entity_poly.pdbx_seq_one_letter_code
_entity_poly.pdbx_strand_id
1 'polypeptide(L)'
;MKGQPTDEVIEHIRDIPIYQESLAKGYFPVLDKPEIARGFPGNWMTPRLAAALENGEAEFVLSTGTNHARMRIIRPPYFLLRSYYELWRDHPDIGGTWESDCPRVSLTTVLATEHVARVNAARRGVEPGR
;
A
#
# COMPACT_ATOMS: atom_id res chain seq x y z
N MET A 1 0.38 19.11 -21.60
CA MET A 1 -0.20 18.75 -20.29
C MET A 1 0.51 17.53 -19.71
N LYS A 2 1.76 17.67 -19.24
CA LYS A 2 2.43 16.57 -18.52
C LYS A 2 1.97 16.62 -17.06
N GLY A 3 1.54 15.49 -16.50
CA GLY A 3 1.24 15.37 -15.07
C GLY A 3 -0.22 15.62 -14.65
N GLN A 4 -1.19 15.61 -15.57
CA GLN A 4 -2.62 15.50 -15.22
C GLN A 4 -3.07 14.04 -15.38
N PRO A 5 -4.03 13.57 -14.56
CA PRO A 5 -4.55 12.20 -14.67
C PRO A 5 -5.30 11.99 -15.99
N THR A 6 -5.33 10.73 -16.45
CA THR A 6 -6.20 10.30 -17.55
C THR A 6 -7.65 10.16 -17.06
N ASP A 7 -8.60 10.07 -18.00
CA ASP A 7 -10.02 9.86 -17.65
C ASP A 7 -10.24 8.56 -16.85
N GLU A 8 -9.49 7.50 -17.18
CA GLU A 8 -9.50 6.24 -16.42
C GLU A 8 -9.06 6.44 -14.96
N VAL A 9 -8.00 7.22 -14.73
CA VAL A 9 -7.56 7.54 -13.36
C VAL A 9 -8.60 8.41 -12.65
N ILE A 10 -9.22 9.38 -13.35
CA ILE A 10 -10.28 10.23 -12.80
C ILE A 10 -11.45 9.38 -12.30
N GLU A 11 -11.90 8.38 -13.07
CA GLU A 11 -12.97 7.49 -12.65
C GLU A 11 -12.63 6.70 -11.37
N HIS A 12 -11.37 6.30 -11.20
CA HIS A 12 -10.92 5.60 -9.98
C HIS A 12 -10.83 6.47 -8.73
N ILE A 13 -10.69 7.79 -8.88
CA ILE A 13 -10.48 8.71 -7.75
C ILE A 13 -11.68 9.63 -7.49
N ARG A 14 -12.73 9.53 -8.31
CA ARG A 14 -13.86 10.47 -8.32
C ARG A 14 -14.63 10.57 -7.01
N ASP A 15 -14.59 9.54 -6.18
CA ASP A 15 -15.30 9.44 -4.91
C ASP A 15 -14.38 9.71 -3.70
N ILE A 16 -13.08 9.92 -3.92
CA ILE A 16 -12.13 10.16 -2.84
C ILE A 16 -12.21 11.64 -2.41
N PRO A 17 -12.42 11.94 -1.11
CA PRO A 17 -12.69 13.30 -0.64
C PRO A 17 -11.60 14.32 -0.96
N ILE A 18 -10.31 13.97 -0.85
CA ILE A 18 -9.20 14.90 -1.11
C ILE A 18 -9.18 15.44 -2.55
N TYR A 19 -9.74 14.71 -3.52
CA TYR A 19 -9.71 15.11 -4.93
C TYR A 19 -10.95 15.91 -5.38
N GLN A 20 -11.98 16.08 -4.54
CA GLN A 20 -13.24 16.73 -4.93
C GLN A 20 -13.03 18.16 -5.44
N GLU A 21 -12.14 18.92 -4.81
CA GLU A 21 -11.80 20.28 -5.26
C GLU A 21 -11.06 20.27 -6.61
N SER A 22 -10.17 19.31 -6.83
CA SER A 22 -9.43 19.16 -8.09
C SER A 22 -10.37 18.78 -9.24
N LEU A 23 -11.33 17.90 -8.98
CA LEU A 23 -12.38 17.51 -9.93
C LEU A 23 -13.24 18.71 -10.33
N ALA A 24 -13.69 19.51 -9.36
CA ALA A 24 -14.49 20.70 -9.63
C ALA A 24 -13.73 21.76 -10.46
N LYS A 25 -12.42 21.87 -10.27
CA LYS A 25 -11.55 22.81 -11.01
C LYS A 25 -11.05 22.27 -12.34
N GLY A 26 -11.18 20.97 -12.60
CA GLY A 26 -10.56 20.31 -13.76
C GLY A 26 -9.03 20.36 -13.74
N TYR A 27 -8.42 20.44 -12.55
CA TYR A 27 -6.97 20.57 -12.39
C TYR A 27 -6.48 19.89 -11.13
N PHE A 28 -5.46 19.05 -11.27
CA PHE A 28 -4.85 18.26 -10.19
C PHE A 28 -3.45 18.78 -9.86
N PRO A 29 -3.25 19.43 -8.69
CA PRO A 29 -1.93 19.88 -8.26
C PRO A 29 -1.08 18.70 -7.75
N VAL A 30 0.23 18.90 -7.70
CA VAL A 30 1.12 18.01 -6.94
C VAL A 30 0.87 18.22 -5.46
N LEU A 31 0.56 17.15 -4.74
CA LEU A 31 0.34 17.18 -3.30
C LEU A 31 1.65 17.03 -2.53
N ASP A 32 1.89 17.92 -1.57
CA ASP A 32 2.97 17.79 -0.62
C ASP A 32 2.60 16.86 0.57
N LYS A 33 3.60 16.51 1.39
CA LYS A 33 3.38 15.62 2.54
C LYS A 33 2.35 16.19 3.55
N PRO A 34 2.42 17.48 3.95
CA PRO A 34 1.40 18.09 4.79
C PRO A 34 -0.02 17.97 4.22
N GLU A 35 -0.22 18.19 2.93
CA GLU A 35 -1.52 18.11 2.27
C GLU A 35 -2.08 16.69 2.30
N ILE A 36 -1.25 15.69 2.00
CA ILE A 36 -1.63 14.27 2.07
C ILE A 36 -2.04 13.88 3.51
N ALA A 37 -1.30 14.37 4.50
CA ALA A 37 -1.52 14.04 5.92
C ALA A 37 -2.70 14.78 6.55
N ARG A 38 -3.06 15.97 6.03
CA ARG A 38 -4.11 16.83 6.59
C ARG A 38 -5.48 16.15 6.50
N GLY A 39 -6.13 15.94 7.64
CA GLY A 39 -7.46 15.33 7.68
C GLY A 39 -7.46 13.80 7.57
N PHE A 40 -6.30 13.16 7.66
CA PHE A 40 -6.19 11.70 7.61
C PHE A 40 -6.88 11.04 8.84
N PRO A 41 -7.64 9.94 8.65
CA PRO A 41 -7.89 9.24 7.39
C PRO A 41 -9.06 9.80 6.59
N GLY A 42 -9.89 10.67 7.19
CA GLY A 42 -11.18 11.09 6.65
C GLY A 42 -11.12 11.66 5.23
N ASN A 43 -10.07 12.40 4.88
CA ASN A 43 -9.87 12.94 3.52
C ASN A 43 -9.61 11.85 2.44
N TRP A 44 -9.34 10.61 2.84
CA TRP A 44 -9.14 9.46 1.95
C TRP A 44 -10.28 8.43 2.02
N MET A 45 -11.19 8.56 2.99
CA MET A 45 -12.21 7.55 3.25
C MET A 45 -13.32 7.57 2.21
N THR A 46 -13.56 6.41 1.59
CA THR A 46 -14.75 6.10 0.81
C THR A 46 -15.53 4.98 1.49
N PRO A 47 -16.82 4.77 1.18
CA PRO A 47 -17.58 3.63 1.70
C PRO A 47 -16.91 2.28 1.39
N ARG A 48 -16.32 2.14 0.19
CA ARG A 48 -15.58 0.94 -0.22
C ARG A 48 -14.33 0.74 0.65
N LEU A 49 -13.58 1.81 0.93
CA LEU A 49 -12.39 1.72 1.76
C LEU A 49 -12.74 1.39 3.22
N ALA A 50 -13.85 1.92 3.73
CA ALA A 50 -14.35 1.57 5.07
C ALA A 50 -14.66 0.08 5.17
N ALA A 51 -15.39 -0.47 4.19
CA ALA A 51 -15.68 -1.91 4.13
C ALA A 51 -14.41 -2.76 4.02
N ALA A 52 -13.42 -2.32 3.22
CA ALA A 52 -12.14 -3.00 3.07
C ALA A 52 -11.31 -3.00 4.37
N LEU A 53 -11.41 -1.94 5.17
CA LEU A 53 -10.77 -1.90 6.49
C LEU A 53 -11.48 -2.83 7.49
N GLU A 54 -12.81 -2.89 7.44
CA GLU A 54 -13.63 -3.72 8.32
C GLU A 54 -13.44 -5.23 8.06
N ASN A 55 -13.35 -5.63 6.79
CA ASN A 55 -13.17 -7.04 6.39
C ASN A 55 -11.70 -7.49 6.36
N GLY A 56 -10.74 -6.60 6.66
CA GLY A 56 -9.31 -6.90 6.66
C GLY A 56 -8.65 -6.94 5.28
N GLU A 57 -9.32 -6.49 4.22
CA GLU A 57 -8.73 -6.31 2.88
C GLU A 57 -7.83 -5.07 2.78
N ALA A 58 -7.86 -4.19 3.78
CA ALA A 58 -6.95 -3.06 3.96
C ALA A 58 -6.49 -2.93 5.41
N GLU A 59 -5.31 -2.33 5.62
CA GLU A 59 -4.72 -2.06 6.93
C GLU A 59 -4.11 -0.64 6.99
N PHE A 60 -4.12 -0.06 8.20
CA PHE A 60 -3.34 1.13 8.49
C PHE A 60 -1.89 0.77 8.78
N VAL A 61 -0.96 1.48 8.15
CA VAL A 61 0.48 1.35 8.43
C VAL A 61 1.14 2.70 8.53
N LEU A 62 2.31 2.73 9.16
CA LEU A 62 3.17 3.93 9.16
C LEU A 62 4.20 3.83 8.04
N SER A 63 4.47 4.96 7.39
CA SER A 63 5.58 5.07 6.46
C SER A 63 6.89 4.81 7.18
N THR A 64 7.86 4.27 6.45
CA THR A 64 9.24 4.24 6.93
C THR A 64 9.82 5.67 6.89
N GLY A 65 10.65 6.01 7.88
CA GLY A 65 11.24 7.34 8.02
C GLY A 65 11.81 7.56 9.41
N THR A 66 13.06 8.03 9.46
CA THR A 66 13.83 8.21 10.71
C THR A 66 13.96 9.68 11.14
N ASN A 67 13.72 10.65 10.25
CA ASN A 67 13.97 12.09 10.53
C ASN A 67 12.77 13.04 10.29
N HIS A 68 11.66 12.57 9.72
CA HIS A 68 10.44 13.37 9.51
C HIS A 68 9.19 12.62 9.97
N ALA A 69 8.13 13.36 10.30
CA ALA A 69 6.86 12.83 10.77
C ALA A 69 6.41 11.65 9.90
N ARG A 70 6.38 10.44 10.49
CA ARG A 70 5.91 9.23 9.80
C ARG A 70 4.49 9.45 9.33
N MET A 71 4.23 9.19 8.06
CA MET A 71 2.90 9.33 7.50
C MET A 71 2.09 8.07 7.79
N ARG A 72 0.79 8.24 8.05
CA ARG A 72 -0.14 7.11 8.07
C ARG A 72 -0.56 6.80 6.63
N ILE A 73 -0.58 5.53 6.28
CA ILE A 73 -0.93 5.02 4.95
C ILE A 73 -2.00 3.93 5.13
N ILE A 74 -2.86 3.77 4.13
CA ILE A 74 -3.81 2.67 4.03
C ILE A 74 -3.37 1.80 2.85
N ARG A 75 -3.22 0.49 3.05
CA ARG A 75 -2.78 -0.43 2.00
C ARG A 75 -3.40 -1.82 2.16
N PRO A 76 -3.38 -2.67 1.12
CA PRO A 76 -3.74 -4.07 1.27
C PRO A 76 -2.81 -4.81 2.25
N PRO A 77 -3.31 -5.84 2.96
CA PRO A 77 -2.47 -6.67 3.82
C PRO A 77 -1.42 -7.40 2.98
N TYR A 78 -0.27 -7.65 3.59
CA TYR A 78 0.87 -8.33 2.96
C TYR A 78 1.42 -7.65 1.69
N PHE A 79 1.11 -6.36 1.48
CA PHE A 79 1.56 -5.60 0.30
C PHE A 79 3.05 -5.83 -0.01
N LEU A 80 3.95 -5.64 0.96
CA LEU A 80 5.38 -5.84 0.75
C LEU A 80 5.75 -7.27 0.37
N LEU A 81 5.13 -8.27 1.00
CA LEU A 81 5.40 -9.66 0.69
C LEU A 81 4.93 -10.02 -0.72
N ARG A 82 3.74 -9.56 -1.11
CA ARG A 82 3.22 -9.74 -2.46
C ARG A 82 4.15 -9.10 -3.50
N SER A 83 4.61 -7.88 -3.24
CA SER A 83 5.58 -7.21 -4.12
C SER A 83 6.90 -7.98 -4.24
N TYR A 84 7.39 -8.60 -3.15
CA TYR A 84 8.57 -9.45 -3.26
C TYR A 84 8.31 -10.69 -4.12
N TYR A 85 7.16 -11.34 -3.96
CA TYR A 85 6.83 -12.51 -4.79
C TYR A 85 6.62 -12.15 -6.27
N GLU A 86 5.97 -11.03 -6.55
CA GLU A 86 5.85 -10.50 -7.92
C GLU A 86 7.23 -10.24 -8.53
N LEU A 87 8.14 -9.60 -7.78
CA LEU A 87 9.51 -9.40 -8.23
C LEU A 87 10.21 -10.73 -8.55
N TRP A 88 10.18 -11.70 -7.64
CA TRP A 88 10.83 -13.00 -7.87
C TRP A 88 10.24 -13.76 -9.06
N ARG A 89 8.92 -13.68 -9.26
CA ARG A 89 8.20 -14.38 -10.32
C ARG A 89 8.40 -13.73 -11.68
N ASP A 90 8.29 -12.40 -11.75
CA ASP A 90 8.12 -11.69 -13.02
C ASP A 90 9.42 -11.04 -13.52
N HIS A 91 10.46 -10.98 -12.69
CA HIS A 91 11.72 -10.35 -13.08
C HIS A 91 12.51 -11.22 -14.07
N PRO A 92 12.98 -10.67 -15.21
CA PRO A 92 13.56 -11.46 -16.30
C PRO A 92 14.78 -12.29 -15.89
N ASP A 93 15.63 -11.76 -15.00
CA ASP A 93 16.87 -12.43 -14.62
C ASP A 93 16.71 -13.48 -13.52
N ILE A 94 15.63 -13.41 -12.73
CA ILE A 94 15.44 -14.28 -11.54
C ILE A 94 14.15 -15.08 -11.58
N GLY A 95 13.25 -14.83 -12.54
CA GLY A 95 11.99 -15.56 -12.72
C GLY A 95 12.17 -17.06 -12.85
N GLY A 96 13.23 -17.52 -13.53
CA GLY A 96 13.56 -18.95 -13.61
C GLY A 96 13.81 -19.61 -12.26
N THR A 97 14.24 -18.85 -11.24
CA THR A 97 14.41 -19.37 -9.86
C THR A 97 13.07 -19.59 -9.15
N TRP A 98 12.03 -18.84 -9.54
CA TRP A 98 10.66 -19.04 -9.04
C TRP A 98 10.06 -20.32 -9.61
N GLU A 99 10.18 -20.52 -10.93
CA GLU A 99 9.69 -21.73 -11.61
C GLU A 99 10.39 -23.01 -11.13
N SER A 100 11.67 -22.88 -10.74
CA SER A 100 12.49 -23.99 -10.24
C SER A 100 12.33 -24.23 -8.72
N ASP A 101 11.37 -23.58 -8.06
CA ASP A 101 11.12 -23.63 -6.61
C ASP A 101 12.39 -23.46 -5.75
N CYS A 102 13.31 -22.58 -6.17
CA CYS A 102 14.54 -22.36 -5.43
C CYS A 102 14.25 -21.78 -4.03
N PRO A 103 15.04 -22.14 -3.00
CA PRO A 103 14.99 -21.47 -1.71
C PRO A 103 15.22 -19.96 -1.84
N ARG A 104 14.38 -19.16 -1.18
CA ARG A 104 14.37 -17.69 -1.29
C ARG A 104 14.55 -17.06 0.09
N VAL A 105 15.41 -16.05 0.18
CA VAL A 105 15.63 -15.24 1.39
C VAL A 105 15.63 -13.76 0.99
N SER A 106 14.75 -12.97 1.62
CA SER A 106 14.76 -11.50 1.48
C SER A 106 15.39 -10.88 2.72
N LEU A 107 16.53 -10.20 2.54
CA LEU A 107 17.20 -9.45 3.60
C LEU A 107 16.69 -8.01 3.59
N THR A 108 16.02 -7.57 4.64
CA THR A 108 15.47 -6.22 4.76
C THR A 108 16.10 -5.50 5.95
N THR A 109 16.43 -4.22 5.79
CA THR A 109 17.01 -3.37 6.86
C THR A 109 15.97 -2.79 7.81
N VAL A 110 14.69 -2.91 7.47
CA VAL A 110 13.54 -2.57 8.32
C VAL A 110 12.79 -3.87 8.62
N LEU A 111 12.35 -4.04 9.87
CA LEU A 111 11.58 -5.20 10.33
C LEU A 111 10.37 -5.44 9.41
N ALA A 112 10.52 -6.32 8.43
CA ALA A 112 9.43 -7.01 7.73
C ALA A 112 8.75 -8.05 8.64
N THR A 113 9.13 -8.05 9.91
CA THR A 113 8.91 -9.08 10.91
C THR A 113 7.45 -9.21 11.27
N GLU A 114 6.68 -8.12 11.29
CA GLU A 114 5.25 -8.19 11.62
C GLU A 114 4.46 -8.93 10.52
N HIS A 115 4.75 -8.69 9.24
CA HIS A 115 4.11 -9.39 8.12
C HIS A 115 4.55 -10.85 8.03
N VAL A 116 5.84 -11.13 8.20
CA VAL A 116 6.36 -12.51 8.21
C VAL A 116 5.82 -13.28 9.42
N ALA A 117 5.74 -12.67 10.60
CA ALA A 117 5.14 -13.25 11.79
C ALA A 117 3.66 -13.58 11.54
N ARG A 118 2.88 -12.66 10.97
CA ARG A 118 1.48 -12.90 10.60
C ARG A 118 1.31 -14.06 9.61
N VAL A 119 2.10 -14.13 8.55
CA VAL A 119 2.03 -15.24 7.57
C VAL A 119 2.40 -16.58 8.20
N ASN A 120 3.46 -16.61 9.01
CA ASN A 120 3.88 -17.83 9.69
C ASN A 120 2.86 -18.28 10.74
N ALA A 121 2.23 -17.32 11.43
CA ALA A 121 1.19 -17.59 12.41
C ALA A 121 -0.08 -18.16 11.73
N ALA A 122 -0.55 -17.53 10.65
CA ALA A 122 -1.66 -18.02 9.83
C ALA A 122 -1.40 -19.42 9.26
N ARG A 123 -0.20 -19.69 8.72
CA ARG A 123 0.20 -21.02 8.23
C ARG A 123 0.20 -22.09 9.33
N ARG A 124 0.44 -21.70 10.57
CA ARG A 124 0.50 -22.59 11.74
C ARG A 124 -0.83 -22.65 12.52
N GLY A 125 -1.85 -21.89 12.10
CA GLY A 125 -3.12 -21.78 12.82
C GLY A 125 -2.98 -21.14 14.20
N VAL A 126 -1.98 -20.27 14.39
CA VAL A 126 -1.71 -19.58 15.66
C VAL A 126 -1.81 -18.07 15.49
N GLU A 127 -2.01 -17.35 16.59
CA GLU A 127 -1.99 -15.89 16.61
C GLU A 127 -0.57 -15.34 16.37
N PRO A 128 -0.41 -14.21 15.65
CA PRO A 128 0.90 -13.58 15.46
C PRO A 128 1.49 -13.15 16.81
N GLY A 129 2.73 -13.54 17.07
CA GLY A 129 3.48 -13.03 18.22
C GLY A 129 3.67 -11.52 18.11
N ARG A 130 3.46 -10.81 19.22
CA ARG A 130 3.72 -9.36 19.34
C ARG A 130 5.21 -9.05 19.20
#